data_AF-A0A943K792-F1
#
_entry.id   AF-A0A943K792-F1
#
_cell.length_a   1.000
_cell.length_b   1.000
_cell.length_c   1.000
_cell.angle_alpha   90.00
_cell.angle_beta   90.00
_cell.angle_gamma   90.00
#
_symmetry.space_group_name_H-M   'P 1'
#
loop_
_entity.id
_entity.type
_entity.pdbx_description
1 polymer ?
#
loop_
_entity_poly.entity_id
_entity_poly.type
_entity_poly.pdbx_seq_one_letter_code
_entity_poly.pdbx_strand_id
1 'polypeptide(L)' 'MSKGRVTIPTDKNFIEETKGIAKLWGADAVRILSKARRR' A
#
# COMPACT_ATOMS: atom_id res chain seq x y z
N MET A 1 14.60 2.70 -13.69
CA MET A 1 13.59 1.77 -13.11
C MET A 1 12.22 2.34 -13.39
N SER A 2 11.35 1.59 -14.07
CA SER A 2 9.98 2.03 -14.32
C SER A 2 9.25 2.07 -12.98
N LYS A 3 8.83 3.26 -12.54
CA LYS A 3 8.03 3.45 -11.32
C LYS A 3 6.56 3.32 -11.69
N GLY A 4 5.75 2.75 -10.80
CA GLY A 4 4.31 2.60 -11.00
C GLY A 4 3.88 1.22 -11.47
N ARG A 5 2.57 0.93 -11.35
CA ARG A 5 1.86 -0.38 -11.54
C ARG A 5 1.81 -1.33 -10.34
N VAL A 6 2.38 -0.95 -9.19
CA VAL A 6 2.26 -1.72 -7.95
C VAL A 6 1.43 -0.92 -6.95
N THR A 7 0.37 -1.54 -6.43
CA THR A 7 -0.43 -1.00 -5.32
C THR A 7 -0.23 -1.86 -4.10
N ILE A 8 0.21 -1.26 -2.98
CA ILE A 8 0.44 -1.99 -1.74
C ILE A 8 -0.83 -1.95 -0.89
N PRO A 9 -1.49 -3.09 -0.60
CA PRO A 9 -2.55 -3.13 0.39
C PRO A 9 -1.95 -2.97 1.80
N THR A 10 -2.53 -2.10 2.62
CA THR A 10 -2.09 -1.88 4.01
C THR A 10 -3.25 -1.78 4.98
N ASP A 11 -2.96 -2.01 6.25
CA ASP A 11 -3.88 -1.77 7.35
C ASP A 11 -3.72 -0.33 7.88
N LYS A 12 -4.75 0.20 8.54
CA LYS A 12 -4.76 1.59 9.03
C LYS A 12 -3.63 1.87 10.03
N ASN A 13 -3.23 0.86 10.78
CA ASN A 13 -2.21 1.00 11.82
C ASN A 13 -0.78 1.06 11.24
N PHE A 14 -0.57 0.70 9.97
CA PHE A 14 0.75 0.53 9.37
C PHE A 14 1.01 1.44 8.16
N ILE A 15 0.23 2.53 8.03
CA ILE A 15 0.29 3.43 6.87
C ILE A 15 1.67 4.09 6.75
N GLU A 16 2.26 4.55 7.86
CA GLU A 16 3.54 5.26 7.84
C GLU A 16 4.70 4.36 7.42
N GLU A 17 4.77 3.16 7.98
CA GLU A 17 5.75 2.14 7.61
C GLU A 17 5.59 1.71 6.15
N THR A 18 4.34 1.54 5.70
CA THR A 18 4.03 1.15 4.31
C THR A 18 4.47 2.21 3.32
N LYS A 19 4.42 3.50 3.65
CA LYS A 19 4.94 4.56 2.76
C LYS A 19 6.45 4.44 2.53
N GLY A 20 7.21 4.00 3.54
CA GLY A 20 8.64 3.71 3.39
C GLY A 20 8.88 2.58 2.39
N ILE A 21 8.13 1.49 2.52
CA ILE A 21 8.18 0.34 1.60
C ILE A 21 7.76 0.76 0.19
N ALA A 22 6.69 1.55 0.06
CA ALA A 22 6.21 2.07 -1.21
C ALA A 22 7.29 2.87 -1.95
N LYS A 23 8.05 3.70 -1.23
CA LYS A 23 9.15 4.50 -1.79
C LYS A 23 10.34 3.63 -2.23
N LEU A 24 10.68 2.61 -1.44
CA LEU A 24 11.74 1.65 -1.78
C LEU A 24 11.39 0.84 -3.03
N TRP A 25 10.14 0.41 -3.13
CA TRP A 25 9.66 -0.44 -4.21
C TRP A 25 9.24 0.33 -5.47
N GLY A 26 9.12 1.66 -5.38
CA GLY A 26 8.61 2.48 -6.48
C GLY A 26 7.12 2.20 -6.76
N ALA A 27 6.36 1.87 -5.72
CA ALA A 27 4.93 1.63 -5.80
C ALA A 27 4.17 2.91 -6.17
N ASP A 28 3.07 2.74 -6.89
CA ASP A 28 2.22 3.82 -7.38
C ASP A 28 1.29 4.34 -6.30
N ALA A 29 0.69 3.41 -5.54
CA ALA A 29 -0.36 3.71 -4.59
C ALA A 29 -0.31 2.79 -3.37
N VAL A 30 -0.84 3.29 -2.26
CA VAL A 30 -1.08 2.52 -1.04
C VAL A 30 -2.59 2.46 -0.82
N ARG A 31 -3.15 1.25 -0.72
CA ARG A 31 -4.58 1.02 -0.55
C ARG A 31 -4.87 0.54 0.87
N ILE A 32 -5.61 1.35 1.62
CA ILE A 32 -6.06 0.98 2.96
C ILE A 32 -7.17 -0.07 2.83
N LEU A 33 -6.95 -1.25 3.39
CA LEU A 33 -7.97 -2.28 3.48
C LEU A 33 -8.91 -1.95 4.65
N SER A 34 -10.09 -1.41 4.36
CA SER A 34 -11.20 -1.50 5.31
C SER A 34 -11.76 -2.92 5.23
N LYS A 35 -11.83 -3.60 6.38
CA LYS A 35 -12.28 -4.99 6.56
C LYS A 35 -13.15 -5.49 5.41
N ALA A 36 -12.69 -6.55 4.73
CA ALA A 36 -13.48 -7.28 3.76
C ALA A 36 -14.87 -7.50 4.35
N ARG A 37 -15.89 -6.98 3.65
CA ARG A 37 -17.30 -7.17 4.01
C ARG A 37 -17.56 -8.67 3.93
N ARG A 38 -17.41 -9.37 5.07
CA ARG A 38 -17.82 -10.77 5.20
C ARG A 38 -19.32 -10.77 4.95
N ARG A 39 -19.71 -11.24 3.77
CA ARG A 39 -21.09 -11.64 3.49
C ARG A 39 -21.34 -12.99 4.14
#